data_AF-A0A1E7KBR9-F1
#
_entry.id   AF-A0A1E7KBR9-F1
#
_cell.length_a   1.000
_cell.length_b   1.000
_cell.length_c   1.000
_cell.angle_alpha   90.00
_cell.angle_beta   90.00
_cell.angle_gamma   90.00
#
_symmetry.space_group_name_H-M   'P 1'
#
loop_
_entity.id
_entity.type
_entity.pdbx_description
1 polymer ?
#
loop_
_entity_poly.entity_id
_entity_poly.type
_entity_poly.pdbx_seq_one_letter_code
_entity_poly.pdbx_strand_id
1 'polypeptide(L)'
;MRNALIQAAIELAGEGGPDAVVLRAAARKVGVSATAAYRHFDSHGDLLGAVKAHGQQRLVACMEAGGREVHGEGPEGARQRMMALGRGYIRFARQEPGLFRTAFCRKALGGVGITEDGSVIEAGGASGWDTRSFDMLTETLDEAVAVGLIAPDRRPGAELSAWAMVHGTAMLFLDGPLDALTEEESGYVVDRVLHDVLAGLAAA
;
A
#
# COMPACT_ATOMS: atom_id res chain seq x y z
N MET A 1 -26.45 -4.47 9.56
CA MET A 1 -26.01 -5.84 9.19
C MET A 1 -24.82 -5.83 8.25
N ARG A 2 -24.88 -5.17 7.07
CA ARG A 2 -23.76 -5.07 6.12
C ARG A 2 -22.42 -4.68 6.80
N ASN A 3 -22.39 -3.60 7.57
CA ASN A 3 -21.16 -3.17 8.27
C ASN A 3 -20.63 -4.19 9.28
N ALA A 4 -21.50 -4.92 9.98
CA ALA A 4 -21.08 -5.97 10.92
C ALA A 4 -20.44 -7.16 10.19
N LEU A 5 -20.95 -7.52 9.00
CA LEU A 5 -20.34 -8.53 8.15
C LEU A 5 -18.98 -8.08 7.60
N ILE A 6 -18.84 -6.80 7.23
CA ILE A 6 -17.55 -6.22 6.82
C ILE A 6 -16.56 -6.26 7.99
N GLN A 7 -16.98 -5.86 9.20
CA GLN A 7 -16.11 -5.88 10.36
C GLN A 7 -15.61 -7.30 10.69
N ALA A 8 -16.52 -8.28 10.69
CA ALA A 8 -16.14 -9.68 10.87
C ALA A 8 -15.19 -10.17 9.77
N ALA A 9 -15.37 -9.71 8.52
CA ALA A 9 -14.49 -10.06 7.41
C ALA A 9 -13.11 -9.38 7.50
N ILE A 10 -13.02 -8.16 8.02
CA ILE A 10 -11.76 -7.47 8.33
C ILE A 10 -10.97 -8.27 9.36
N GLU A 11 -11.64 -8.75 10.42
CA GLU A 11 -10.98 -9.59 11.43
C GLU A 11 -10.47 -10.91 10.83
N LEU A 12 -11.29 -11.58 10.02
CA LEU A 12 -10.87 -12.79 9.30
C LEU A 12 -9.66 -12.52 8.38
N ALA A 13 -9.64 -11.38 7.68
CA ALA A 13 -8.52 -10.98 6.85
C ALA A 13 -7.25 -10.69 7.67
N GLY A 14 -7.38 -10.10 8.85
CA GLY A 14 -6.25 -9.91 9.77
C GLY A 14 -5.60 -11.24 10.17
N GLU A 15 -6.42 -12.26 10.44
CA GLU A 15 -5.96 -13.58 10.90
C GLU A 15 -5.39 -14.44 9.75
N GLY A 16 -6.04 -14.45 8.59
CA GLY A 16 -5.74 -15.41 7.51
C GLY A 16 -5.60 -14.83 6.11
N GLY A 17 -5.50 -13.50 6.01
CA GLY A 17 -5.34 -12.82 4.72
C GLY A 17 -6.58 -12.92 3.81
N PRO A 18 -6.40 -12.69 2.50
CA PRO A 18 -7.52 -12.58 1.57
C PRO A 18 -8.37 -13.85 1.47
N ASP A 19 -7.75 -15.03 1.60
CA ASP A 19 -8.44 -16.32 1.47
C ASP A 19 -9.37 -16.60 2.67
N ALA A 20 -9.11 -15.99 3.82
CA ALA A 20 -9.97 -16.08 5.00
C ALA A 20 -11.24 -15.21 4.90
N VAL A 21 -11.29 -14.27 3.96
CA VAL A 21 -12.46 -13.41 3.73
C VAL A 21 -13.58 -14.24 3.10
N VAL A 22 -14.40 -14.90 3.89
CA VAL A 22 -15.50 -15.76 3.41
C VAL A 22 -16.83 -15.32 4.01
N LEU A 23 -17.83 -15.04 3.16
CA LEU A 23 -19.13 -14.51 3.59
C LEU A 23 -19.84 -15.41 4.62
N ARG A 24 -19.77 -16.74 4.45
CA ARG A 24 -20.34 -17.69 5.41
C ARG A 24 -19.62 -17.66 6.77
N ALA A 25 -18.29 -17.48 6.76
CA ALA A 25 -17.52 -17.37 7.99
C ALA A 25 -17.84 -16.07 8.73
N ALA A 26 -17.95 -14.95 8.00
CA ALA A 26 -18.38 -13.67 8.54
C ALA A 26 -19.81 -13.74 9.11
N ALA A 27 -20.76 -14.36 8.39
CA ALA A 27 -22.13 -14.56 8.85
C ALA A 27 -22.20 -15.36 10.16
N ARG A 28 -21.42 -16.44 10.26
CA ARG A 28 -21.30 -17.23 11.49
C ARG A 28 -20.74 -16.40 12.65
N LYS A 29 -19.71 -15.58 12.40
CA LYS A 29 -19.09 -14.71 13.43
C LYS A 29 -20.07 -13.65 13.95
N VAL A 30 -20.94 -13.14 13.08
CA VAL A 30 -21.99 -12.16 13.42
C VAL A 30 -23.28 -12.82 13.98
N GLY A 31 -23.38 -14.15 13.93
CA GLY A 31 -24.54 -14.89 14.47
C GLY A 31 -25.77 -14.89 13.54
N VAL A 32 -25.59 -14.73 12.23
CA VAL A 32 -26.69 -14.72 11.24
C VAL A 32 -26.58 -15.88 10.25
N SER A 33 -27.71 -16.22 9.62
CA SER A 33 -27.72 -17.22 8.56
C SER A 33 -26.95 -16.74 7.32
N ALA A 34 -26.34 -17.66 6.59
CA ALA A 34 -25.69 -17.34 5.31
C ALA A 34 -26.67 -16.69 4.32
N THR A 35 -27.91 -17.17 4.26
CA THR A 35 -28.96 -16.60 3.41
C THR A 35 -29.25 -15.14 3.72
N ALA A 36 -29.23 -14.73 5.00
CA ALA A 36 -29.38 -13.33 5.38
C ALA A 36 -28.17 -12.48 4.95
N ALA A 37 -26.96 -13.04 5.00
CA ALA A 37 -25.75 -12.36 4.58
C ALA A 37 -25.68 -12.12 3.05
N TYR A 38 -26.14 -13.07 2.23
CA TYR A 38 -26.22 -12.94 0.77
C TYR A 38 -27.20 -11.86 0.29
N ARG A 39 -28.06 -11.31 1.16
CA ARG A 39 -28.90 -10.15 0.83
C ARG A 39 -28.14 -8.82 0.84
N HIS A 40 -26.91 -8.81 1.36
CA HIS A 40 -26.09 -7.60 1.52
C HIS A 40 -24.86 -7.56 0.61
N PHE A 41 -24.53 -8.67 -0.04
CA PHE A 41 -23.39 -8.83 -0.93
C PHE A 41 -23.82 -9.71 -2.10
N ASP A 42 -23.67 -9.20 -3.32
CA ASP A 42 -24.04 -9.91 -4.55
C ASP A 42 -22.99 -10.98 -4.88
N SER A 43 -21.75 -10.77 -4.43
CA SER A 43 -20.66 -11.72 -4.61
C SER A 43 -19.66 -11.75 -3.44
N HIS A 44 -18.84 -12.81 -3.40
CA HIS A 44 -17.62 -12.83 -2.57
C HIS A 44 -16.68 -11.65 -2.88
N GLY A 45 -16.62 -11.27 -4.16
CA GLY A 45 -15.85 -10.12 -4.63
C GLY A 45 -16.28 -8.80 -4.00
N ASP A 46 -17.57 -8.63 -3.69
CA ASP A 46 -18.06 -7.39 -3.06
C ASP A 46 -17.63 -7.28 -1.60
N LEU A 47 -17.68 -8.40 -0.87
CA LEU A 47 -17.19 -8.47 0.50
C LEU A 47 -15.68 -8.25 0.52
N LEU A 48 -14.95 -8.96 -0.34
CA LEU A 48 -13.50 -8.80 -0.47
C LEU A 48 -13.16 -7.37 -0.83
N GLY A 49 -13.83 -6.76 -1.81
CA GLY A 49 -13.66 -5.37 -2.21
C GLY A 49 -13.82 -4.38 -1.05
N ALA A 50 -14.79 -4.59 -0.17
CA ALA A 50 -14.94 -3.77 1.04
C ALA A 50 -13.77 -3.93 2.02
N VAL A 51 -13.26 -5.16 2.21
CA VAL A 51 -12.09 -5.40 3.08
C VAL A 51 -10.81 -4.84 2.45
N LYS A 52 -10.66 -4.93 1.13
CA LYS A 52 -9.55 -4.30 0.39
C LYS A 52 -9.51 -2.80 0.60
N ALA A 53 -10.65 -2.14 0.46
CA ALA A 53 -10.78 -0.70 0.71
C ALA A 53 -10.36 -0.34 2.14
N HIS A 54 -10.75 -1.16 3.13
CA HIS A 54 -10.30 -0.99 4.51
C HIS A 54 -8.78 -1.16 4.65
N GLY A 55 -8.19 -2.20 4.05
CA GLY A 55 -6.74 -2.41 4.06
C GLY A 55 -5.96 -1.24 3.44
N GLN A 56 -6.46 -0.67 2.33
CA GLN A 56 -5.90 0.53 1.70
C GLN A 56 -6.01 1.77 2.61
N GLN A 57 -7.15 1.95 3.31
CA GLN A 57 -7.30 3.03 4.29
C GLN A 57 -6.35 2.89 5.47
N ARG A 58 -6.14 1.66 5.97
CA ARG A 58 -5.15 1.36 7.02
C ARG A 58 -3.74 1.69 6.56
N LEU A 59 -3.36 1.26 5.35
CA LEU A 59 -2.07 1.58 4.74
C LEU A 59 -1.82 3.10 4.70
N VAL A 60 -2.78 3.86 4.16
CA VAL A 60 -2.72 5.33 4.10
C VAL A 60 -2.52 5.92 5.49
N ALA A 61 -3.31 5.49 6.48
CA ALA A 61 -3.19 5.99 7.85
C ALA A 61 -1.79 5.72 8.44
N CYS A 62 -1.21 4.55 8.19
CA CYS A 62 0.14 4.20 8.64
C CYS A 62 1.22 5.03 7.95
N MET A 63 1.09 5.30 6.64
CA MET A 63 1.98 6.20 5.91
C MET A 63 1.90 7.63 6.47
N GLU A 64 0.70 8.19 6.57
CA GLU A 64 0.46 9.55 7.08
C GLU A 64 0.92 9.76 8.52
N ALA A 65 0.83 8.72 9.37
CA ALA A 65 1.32 8.80 10.74
C ALA A 65 2.83 9.10 10.78
N GLY A 66 3.62 8.45 9.93
CA GLY A 66 5.06 8.74 9.83
C GLY A 66 5.35 10.12 9.25
N GLY A 67 4.63 10.51 8.19
CA GLY A 67 4.83 11.81 7.54
C GLY A 67 4.55 13.02 8.43
N ARG A 68 3.57 12.92 9.34
CA ARG A 68 3.18 13.99 10.27
C ARG A 68 4.25 14.39 11.29
N GLU A 69 5.19 13.50 11.58
CA GLU A 69 6.30 13.73 12.52
C GLU A 69 7.44 14.56 11.89
N VAL A 70 7.39 14.81 10.58
CA VAL A 70 8.42 15.55 9.84
C VAL A 70 8.00 17.01 9.67
N HIS A 71 8.74 17.93 10.28
CA HIS A 71 8.46 19.36 10.28
C HIS A 71 9.40 20.21 9.40
N GLY A 72 10.38 19.59 8.73
CA GLY A 72 11.36 20.31 7.91
C GLY A 72 10.81 20.81 6.57
N GLU A 73 11.37 21.90 6.06
CA GLU A 73 11.09 22.46 4.72
C GLU A 73 12.23 22.16 3.72
N GLY A 74 12.00 22.47 2.44
CA GLY A 74 12.99 22.32 1.38
C GLY A 74 13.36 20.86 1.07
N PRO A 75 14.47 20.64 0.34
CA PRO A 75 14.89 19.30 -0.10
C PRO A 75 15.03 18.29 1.04
N GLU A 76 15.58 18.71 2.18
CA GLU A 76 15.81 17.80 3.31
C GLU A 76 14.51 17.44 4.04
N GLY A 77 13.58 18.40 4.17
CA GLY A 77 12.23 18.11 4.68
C GLY A 77 11.47 17.12 3.80
N ALA A 78 11.52 17.30 2.48
CA ALA A 78 10.89 16.39 1.53
C ALA A 78 11.53 14.99 1.58
N ARG A 79 12.86 14.91 1.68
CA ARG A 79 13.59 13.64 1.86
C ARG A 79 13.09 12.89 3.09
N GLN A 80 13.03 13.58 4.24
CA GLN A 80 12.57 12.99 5.50
C GLN A 80 11.11 12.53 5.41
N ARG A 81 10.22 13.30 4.77
CA ARG A 81 8.83 12.90 4.51
C ARG A 81 8.75 11.63 3.66
N MET A 82 9.48 11.57 2.54
CA MET A 82 9.52 10.38 1.68
C MET A 82 9.98 9.14 2.44
N MET A 83 11.06 9.26 3.22
CA MET A 83 11.53 8.16 4.07
C MET A 83 10.48 7.75 5.10
N ALA A 84 9.81 8.71 5.75
CA ALA A 84 8.79 8.42 6.77
C ALA A 84 7.56 7.71 6.18
N LEU A 85 7.09 8.13 5.00
CA LEU A 85 6.00 7.46 4.28
C LEU A 85 6.36 6.02 3.91
N GLY A 86 7.56 5.81 3.36
CA GLY A 86 8.06 4.47 3.01
C GLY A 86 8.21 3.55 4.24
N ARG A 87 8.70 4.08 5.36
CA ARG A 87 8.72 3.35 6.65
C ARG A 87 7.32 3.00 7.13
N GLY A 88 6.37 3.92 7.03
CA GLY A 88 4.96 3.67 7.38
C GLY A 88 4.33 2.55 6.55
N TYR A 89 4.64 2.50 5.25
CA TYR A 89 4.23 1.43 4.35
C TYR A 89 4.77 0.06 4.80
N ILE A 90 6.08 -0.07 5.00
CA ILE A 90 6.71 -1.36 5.37
C ILE A 90 6.29 -1.78 6.78
N ARG A 91 6.11 -0.82 7.69
CA ARG A 91 5.58 -1.07 9.04
C ARG A 91 4.18 -1.67 8.99
N PHE A 92 3.27 -1.12 8.19
CA PHE A 92 1.93 -1.67 8.02
C PHE A 92 1.98 -3.12 7.50
N ALA A 93 2.83 -3.40 6.50
CA ALA A 93 3.01 -4.75 6.00
C ALA A 93 3.39 -5.72 7.13
N ARG A 94 4.40 -5.37 7.93
CA ARG A 94 4.91 -6.23 9.02
C ARG A 94 3.92 -6.37 10.19
N GLN A 95 3.20 -5.30 10.55
CA GLN A 95 2.29 -5.29 11.71
C GLN A 95 0.91 -5.88 11.39
N GLU A 96 0.41 -5.72 10.16
CA GLU A 96 -0.91 -6.16 9.74
C GLU A 96 -0.81 -7.00 8.45
N PRO A 97 -0.07 -8.12 8.46
CA PRO A 97 0.31 -8.85 7.25
C PRO A 97 -0.89 -9.43 6.49
N GLY A 98 -1.94 -9.86 7.19
CA GLY A 98 -3.18 -10.34 6.58
C GLY A 98 -3.96 -9.23 5.85
N LEU A 99 -4.06 -8.05 6.46
CA LEU A 99 -4.70 -6.89 5.85
C LEU A 99 -3.87 -6.30 4.71
N PHE A 100 -2.54 -6.30 4.83
CA PHE A 100 -1.65 -5.92 3.74
C PHE A 100 -1.84 -6.82 2.52
N ARG A 101 -1.75 -8.15 2.71
CA ARG A 101 -2.00 -9.11 1.61
C ARG A 101 -3.39 -8.91 1.02
N THR A 102 -4.39 -8.62 1.84
CA THR A 102 -5.75 -8.35 1.35
C THR A 102 -5.81 -7.05 0.54
N ALA A 103 -5.20 -5.95 1.01
CA ALA A 103 -5.17 -4.67 0.30
C ALA A 103 -4.60 -4.78 -1.12
N PHE A 104 -3.66 -5.71 -1.33
CA PHE A 104 -2.98 -5.95 -2.61
C PHE A 104 -3.37 -7.26 -3.31
N CYS A 105 -4.30 -8.05 -2.75
CA CYS A 105 -4.74 -9.29 -3.41
C CYS A 105 -5.45 -8.96 -4.73
N ARG A 106 -5.36 -9.86 -5.72
CA ARG A 106 -5.82 -9.60 -7.09
C ARG A 106 -7.23 -8.99 -7.16
N LYS A 107 -7.31 -7.74 -7.65
CA LYS A 107 -8.16 -7.47 -8.82
C LYS A 107 -7.25 -7.72 -10.04
N ALA A 108 -7.81 -8.03 -11.21
CA ALA A 108 -7.06 -7.79 -12.42
C ALA A 108 -6.61 -6.32 -12.35
N LEU A 109 -5.32 -6.07 -12.12
CA LEU A 109 -4.79 -4.72 -12.28
C LEU A 109 -5.16 -4.36 -13.72
N GLY A 110 -5.80 -3.21 -13.92
CA GLY A 110 -5.82 -2.61 -15.25
C GLY A 110 -4.39 -2.63 -15.80
N GLY A 111 -4.26 -2.80 -17.11
CA GLY A 111 -2.95 -2.74 -17.72
C GLY A 111 -2.26 -1.40 -17.39
N VAL A 112 -0.95 -1.36 -17.53
CA VAL A 112 -0.22 -0.10 -17.49
C VAL A 112 0.20 0.23 -18.92
N GLY A 113 0.01 1.49 -19.31
CA GLY A 113 0.61 2.08 -20.50
C GLY A 113 1.82 2.92 -20.10
N ILE A 114 2.80 2.98 -20.99
CA ILE A 114 3.95 3.90 -20.87
C ILE A 114 3.86 4.83 -22.08
N THR A 115 3.82 6.13 -21.82
CA THR A 115 3.82 7.17 -22.86
C THR A 115 5.22 7.39 -23.43
N GLU A 116 5.34 8.12 -24.54
CA GLU A 116 6.63 8.39 -25.20
C GLU A 116 7.63 9.12 -24.28
N ASP A 117 7.14 9.91 -23.33
CA ASP A 117 7.95 10.62 -22.33
C ASP A 117 8.28 9.78 -21.08
N GLY A 118 7.91 8.50 -21.06
CA GLY A 118 8.15 7.57 -19.95
C GLY A 118 7.16 7.69 -18.79
N SER A 119 6.15 8.54 -18.89
CA SER A 119 5.10 8.64 -17.88
C SER A 119 4.22 7.38 -17.85
N VAL A 120 3.76 7.03 -16.66
CA VAL A 120 2.91 5.87 -16.43
C VAL A 120 1.47 6.29 -16.51
N ILE A 121 0.71 5.61 -17.37
CA ILE A 121 -0.72 5.84 -17.52
C ILE A 121 -1.49 4.55 -17.31
N GLU A 122 -2.74 4.68 -16.88
CA GLU A 122 -3.64 3.53 -16.80
C GLU A 122 -4.02 3.04 -18.21
N ALA A 123 -3.95 1.73 -18.44
CA ALA A 123 -4.51 1.10 -19.62
C ALA A 123 -5.79 0.33 -19.26
N GLY A 124 -6.91 0.73 -19.87
CA GLY A 124 -8.14 -0.08 -19.86
C GLY A 124 -9.24 0.30 -18.85
N GLY A 125 -9.29 1.56 -18.37
CA GLY A 125 -10.51 2.18 -17.81
C GLY A 125 -11.05 1.65 -16.47
N ALA A 126 -10.52 0.55 -15.93
CA ALA A 126 -10.77 0.10 -14.57
C ALA A 126 -9.46 0.19 -13.79
N SER A 127 -9.35 1.21 -12.93
CA SER A 127 -8.15 1.57 -12.22
C SER A 127 -7.70 0.48 -11.25
N GLY A 128 -6.54 -0.13 -11.56
CA GLY A 128 -5.81 -0.93 -10.60
C GLY A 128 -5.08 -0.07 -9.56
N TRP A 129 -4.92 1.22 -9.85
CA TRP A 129 -4.00 2.16 -9.19
C TRP A 129 -4.68 3.37 -8.54
N ASP A 130 -5.99 3.53 -8.71
CA ASP A 130 -6.81 4.57 -8.06
C ASP A 130 -7.00 4.24 -6.58
N THR A 131 -5.90 4.34 -5.84
CA THR A 131 -5.88 4.26 -4.38
C THR A 131 -5.17 5.48 -3.85
N ARG A 132 -5.69 6.01 -2.74
CA ARG A 132 -5.09 7.15 -2.05
C ARG A 132 -3.61 6.93 -1.70
N SER A 133 -3.18 5.69 -1.45
CA SER A 133 -1.76 5.40 -1.18
C SER A 133 -0.85 5.66 -2.39
N PHE A 134 -1.35 5.44 -3.61
CA PHE A 134 -0.60 5.71 -4.83
C PHE A 134 -0.62 7.21 -5.18
N ASP A 135 -1.75 7.89 -4.96
CA ASP A 135 -1.83 9.35 -5.06
C ASP A 135 -0.82 10.02 -4.13
N MET A 136 -0.72 9.57 -2.88
CA MET A 136 0.27 10.08 -1.93
C MET A 136 1.71 9.91 -2.41
N LEU A 137 2.03 8.79 -3.07
CA LEU A 137 3.36 8.57 -3.65
C LEU A 137 3.62 9.61 -4.75
N THR A 138 2.67 9.79 -5.66
CA THR A 138 2.75 10.75 -6.76
C THR A 138 2.90 12.18 -6.24
N GLU A 139 2.05 12.59 -5.30
CA GLU A 139 2.09 13.91 -4.64
C GLU A 139 3.43 14.18 -3.97
N THR A 140 3.99 13.18 -3.28
CA THR A 140 5.29 13.34 -2.60
C THR A 140 6.44 13.44 -3.60
N LEU A 141 6.39 12.70 -4.71
CA LEU A 141 7.38 12.81 -5.78
C LEU A 141 7.30 14.18 -6.48
N ASP A 142 6.09 14.70 -6.69
CA ASP A 142 5.88 16.04 -7.26
C ASP A 142 6.40 17.14 -6.32
N GLU A 143 6.13 17.02 -5.02
CA GLU A 143 6.70 17.92 -4.00
C GLU A 143 8.23 17.87 -4.03
N ALA A 144 8.82 16.68 -4.11
CA ALA A 144 10.27 16.50 -4.16
C ALA A 144 10.89 17.16 -5.40
N VAL A 145 10.21 17.15 -6.55
CA VAL A 145 10.64 17.93 -7.73
C VAL A 145 10.52 19.43 -7.47
N ALA A 146 9.39 19.88 -6.91
CA ALA A 146 9.13 21.30 -6.68
C ALA A 146 10.16 21.96 -5.75
N VAL A 147 10.66 21.21 -4.74
CA VAL A 147 11.71 21.71 -3.83
C VAL A 147 13.12 21.46 -4.33
N GLY A 148 13.30 20.82 -5.49
CA GLY A 148 14.62 20.53 -6.08
C GLY A 148 15.36 19.34 -5.48
N LEU A 149 14.67 18.45 -4.77
CA LEU A 149 15.23 17.17 -4.31
C LEU A 149 15.40 16.18 -5.48
N ILE A 150 14.39 16.10 -6.35
CA ILE A 150 14.38 15.26 -7.56
C ILE A 150 14.50 16.16 -8.79
N ALA A 151 15.38 15.79 -9.74
CA ALA A 151 15.49 16.52 -10.99
C ALA A 151 14.22 16.29 -11.86
N PRO A 152 13.68 17.31 -12.54
CA PRO A 152 12.44 17.16 -13.31
C PRO A 152 12.46 16.05 -14.37
N ASP A 153 13.61 15.79 -14.99
CA ASP A 153 13.82 14.72 -15.98
C ASP A 153 13.82 13.31 -15.37
N ARG A 154 14.00 13.19 -14.05
CA ARG A 154 13.92 11.93 -13.29
C ARG A 154 12.52 11.61 -12.79
N ARG A 155 11.58 12.55 -12.92
CA ARG A 155 10.21 12.39 -12.40
C ARG A 155 9.36 11.38 -13.18
N PRO A 156 9.35 11.34 -14.53
CA PRO A 156 8.55 10.37 -15.27
C PRO A 156 8.89 8.92 -14.87
N GLY A 157 7.90 8.15 -14.44
CA GLY A 157 8.06 6.74 -14.05
C GLY A 157 8.71 6.50 -12.68
N ALA A 158 9.07 7.55 -11.93
CA ALA A 158 9.69 7.43 -10.61
C ALA A 158 8.82 6.63 -9.62
N GLU A 159 7.50 6.73 -9.73
CA GLU A 159 6.53 5.98 -8.94
C GLU A 159 6.67 4.46 -9.11
N LEU A 160 7.04 3.97 -10.30
CA LEU A 160 7.24 2.53 -10.51
C LEU A 160 8.45 2.02 -9.74
N SER A 161 9.57 2.75 -9.82
CA SER A 161 10.80 2.37 -9.12
C SER A 161 10.58 2.44 -7.61
N ALA A 162 10.00 3.53 -7.11
CA ALA A 162 9.70 3.71 -5.70
C ALA A 162 8.75 2.61 -5.20
N TRP A 163 7.65 2.37 -5.91
CA TRP A 163 6.68 1.34 -5.52
C TRP A 163 7.27 -0.06 -5.59
N ALA A 164 7.98 -0.42 -6.67
CA ALA A 164 8.58 -1.74 -6.82
C ALA A 164 9.57 -2.05 -5.70
N MET A 165 10.41 -1.09 -5.32
CA MET A 165 11.37 -1.28 -4.23
C MET A 165 10.68 -1.40 -2.88
N VAL A 166 9.74 -0.50 -2.55
CA VAL A 166 9.05 -0.50 -1.25
C VAL A 166 8.10 -1.68 -1.11
N HIS A 167 7.26 -1.94 -2.12
CA HIS A 167 6.36 -3.08 -2.16
C HIS A 167 7.13 -4.40 -2.20
N GLY A 168 8.17 -4.50 -3.03
CA GLY A 168 9.03 -5.69 -3.10
C GLY A 168 9.71 -5.98 -1.76
N THR A 169 10.24 -4.96 -1.09
CA THR A 169 10.82 -5.11 0.25
C THR A 169 9.79 -5.58 1.28
N ALA A 170 8.58 -5.01 1.25
CA ALA A 170 7.48 -5.48 2.10
C ALA A 170 7.15 -6.97 1.84
N MET A 171 7.08 -7.39 0.57
CA MET A 171 6.85 -8.80 0.22
C MET A 171 8.00 -9.71 0.67
N LEU A 172 9.24 -9.26 0.58
CA LEU A 172 10.41 -10.01 1.06
C LEU A 172 10.43 -10.16 2.59
N PHE A 173 9.87 -9.22 3.34
CA PHE A 173 9.64 -9.36 4.78
C PHE A 173 8.48 -10.31 5.12
N LEU A 174 7.49 -10.42 4.24
CA LEU A 174 6.27 -11.19 4.50
C LEU A 174 6.37 -12.66 4.09
N ASP A 175 6.95 -12.90 2.92
CA ASP A 175 6.94 -14.21 2.24
C ASP A 175 8.35 -14.56 1.72
N GLY A 176 9.38 -13.83 2.16
CA GLY A 176 10.75 -13.95 1.68
C GLY A 176 11.80 -14.05 2.79
N PRO A 177 13.09 -14.06 2.42
CA PRO A 177 14.19 -14.35 3.34
C PRO A 177 14.45 -13.27 4.39
N LEU A 178 13.76 -12.13 4.34
CA LEU A 178 13.93 -11.07 5.32
C LEU A 178 13.06 -11.28 6.57
N ASP A 179 12.18 -12.29 6.57
CA ASP A 179 11.30 -12.62 7.72
C ASP A 179 12.07 -13.04 8.99
N ALA A 180 13.27 -13.60 8.81
CA ALA A 180 14.12 -14.12 9.87
C ALA A 180 15.06 -13.07 10.49
N LEU A 181 15.03 -11.82 9.99
CA LEU A 181 15.87 -10.74 10.49
C LEU A 181 15.43 -10.28 11.88
N THR A 182 16.39 -9.88 12.69
CA THR A 182 16.14 -9.12 13.92
C THR A 182 15.55 -7.74 13.60
N GLU A 183 15.01 -7.05 14.60
CA GLU A 183 14.46 -5.71 14.40
C GLU A 183 15.53 -4.69 13.96
N GLU A 184 16.76 -4.84 14.48
CA GLU A 184 17.90 -3.99 14.10
C GLU A 184 18.29 -4.20 12.62
N GLU A 185 18.44 -5.47 12.20
CA GLU A 185 18.74 -5.82 10.81
C GLU A 185 17.61 -5.38 9.87
N SER A 186 16.36 -5.55 10.30
CA SER A 186 15.19 -5.07 9.56
C SER A 186 15.22 -3.56 9.38
N GLY A 187 15.55 -2.81 10.44
CA GLY A 187 15.71 -1.36 10.40
C GLY A 187 16.80 -0.94 9.40
N TYR A 188 17.95 -1.62 9.42
CA TYR A 188 19.03 -1.39 8.46
C TYR A 188 18.57 -1.59 7.01
N VAL A 189 17.89 -2.70 6.72
CA VAL A 189 17.40 -2.99 5.35
C VAL A 189 16.40 -1.93 4.88
N VAL A 190 15.45 -1.55 5.75
CA VAL A 190 14.45 -0.53 5.43
C VAL A 190 15.13 0.80 5.11
N ASP A 191 16.05 1.25 5.96
CA ASP A 191 16.75 2.52 5.77
C ASP A 191 17.62 2.49 4.51
N ARG A 192 18.30 1.36 4.25
CA ARG A 192 19.12 1.17 3.05
C ARG A 192 18.30 1.26 1.77
N VAL A 193 17.18 0.53 1.69
CA VAL A 193 16.30 0.55 0.50
C VAL A 193 15.73 1.94 0.24
N LEU A 194 15.21 2.60 1.28
CA LEU A 194 14.62 3.94 1.12
C LEU A 194 15.67 4.98 0.73
N HIS A 195 16.87 4.87 1.29
CA HIS A 195 18.00 5.70 0.87
C HIS A 195 18.33 5.49 -0.61
N ASP A 196 18.41 4.25 -1.08
CA ASP A 196 18.76 3.93 -2.46
C ASP A 196 17.70 4.38 -3.47
N VAL A 197 16.41 4.30 -3.10
CA VAL A 197 15.31 4.88 -3.89
C VAL A 197 15.54 6.37 -4.10
N LEU A 198 15.81 7.10 -3.01
CA LEU A 198 15.99 8.55 -3.06
C LEU A 198 17.27 8.95 -3.79
N ALA A 199 18.37 8.23 -3.55
CA ALA A 199 19.64 8.49 -4.20
C ALA A 199 19.56 8.27 -5.73
N GLY A 200 18.80 7.28 -6.19
CA GLY A 200 18.58 7.02 -7.60
C GLY A 200 17.74 8.10 -8.32
N LEU A 201 16.96 8.87 -7.56
CA LEU A 201 16.08 9.93 -8.09
C LEU A 201 16.62 11.35 -7.84
N ALA A 202 17.64 11.51 -7.00
CA ALA A 202 18.14 12.82 -6.58
C ALA A 202 18.73 13.63 -7.75
N ALA A 203 18.59 14.95 -7.68
CA ALA A 203 19.33 15.86 -8.54
C ALA A 203 20.84 15.71 -8.32
N ALA A 204 21.62 15.72 -9.41
CA ALA A 204 23.08 15.61 -9.39
C ALA A 204 23.75 16.89 -8.89
#